data_AF-A0A7Y3UDN8-F1
#
_entry.id   AF-A0A7Y3UDN8-F1
#
_cell.length_a   1.000
_cell.length_b   1.000
_cell.length_c   1.000
_cell.angle_alpha   90.00
_cell.angle_beta   90.00
_cell.angle_gamma   90.00
#
_symmetry.space_group_name_H-M   'P 1'
#
loop_
_entity.id
_entity.type
_entity.pdbx_description
1 polymer ?
#
loop_
_entity_poly.entity_id
_entity_poly.type
_entity_poly.pdbx_seq_one_letter_code
_entity_poly.pdbx_strand_id
1 'polypeptide(L)'
;MMIQFPIVPIFYSPLVLVYIATNRSPSEPVGLVMLIYFLVTSFIVMPWVNIYVLRRRLRTWFAREKRRCLSESKCPACLGDMRGLPVEEDGCVVCPNPECGGAWKLTERVAQP
;
A
#
# COMPACT_ATOMS: atom_id res chain seq x y z
N MET A 1 6.44 -13.16 -3.97
CA MET A 1 5.88 -11.79 -3.92
C MET A 1 6.89 -10.86 -4.57
N MET A 2 6.79 -10.65 -5.89
CA MET A 2 7.71 -9.79 -6.64
C MET A 2 7.51 -8.34 -6.21
N ILE A 3 8.52 -7.75 -5.59
CA ILE A 3 8.55 -6.34 -5.26
C ILE A 3 8.80 -5.62 -6.58
N GLN A 4 7.74 -5.24 -7.29
CA GLN A 4 7.81 -4.23 -8.35
C GLN A 4 8.20 -2.92 -7.67
N PHE A 5 9.51 -2.70 -7.56
CA PHE A 5 10.06 -1.39 -7.29
C PHE A 5 9.54 -0.45 -8.38
N PRO A 6 9.10 0.78 -8.04
CA PRO A 6 8.95 1.79 -9.05
C PRO A 6 10.34 2.03 -9.64
N ILE A 7 10.59 1.45 -10.82
CA ILE A 7 11.71 1.77 -11.72
C ILE A 7 11.44 3.16 -12.29
N VAL A 8 11.32 4.14 -11.39
CA VAL A 8 10.92 5.50 -11.72
C VAL A 8 12.13 6.43 -11.78
N PRO A 9 13.28 6.26 -11.10
CA PRO A 9 14.35 7.24 -11.29
C PRO A 9 15.22 6.98 -12.53
N ILE A 10 15.18 5.78 -13.14
CA ILE A 10 16.16 5.41 -14.19
C ILE A 10 15.87 6.10 -15.54
N PHE A 11 14.61 6.42 -15.84
CA PHE A 11 14.23 7.01 -17.13
C PHE A 11 14.45 8.52 -17.25
N TYR A 12 14.85 9.22 -16.19
CA TYR A 12 15.05 10.67 -16.21
C TYR A 12 16.46 11.10 -16.68
N SER A 13 17.41 10.16 -16.73
CA SER A 13 18.78 10.41 -17.14
C SER A 13 18.97 10.69 -18.64
N PRO A 14 18.36 9.97 -19.60
CA PRO A 14 18.72 10.13 -21.01
C PRO A 14 18.23 11.44 -21.64
N LEU A 15 17.05 11.97 -21.29
CA LEU A 15 16.57 13.24 -21.86
C LEU A 15 17.39 14.45 -21.39
N VAL A 16 17.78 14.47 -20.11
CA VAL A 16 18.66 15.49 -19.55
C VAL A 16 20.05 15.40 -20.20
N LEU A 17 20.59 14.19 -20.36
CA LEU A 17 21.88 13.98 -21.03
C LEU A 17 21.84 14.36 -22.51
N VAL A 18 20.76 14.05 -23.23
CA VAL A 18 20.56 14.48 -24.62
C VAL A 18 20.48 16.00 -24.71
N TYR A 19 19.71 16.66 -23.83
CA TYR A 19 19.62 18.12 -23.81
C TYR A 19 20.98 18.79 -23.56
N ILE A 20 21.75 18.31 -22.57
CA ILE A 20 23.12 18.78 -22.30
C ILE A 20 24.03 18.54 -23.51
N ALA A 21 23.92 17.37 -24.16
CA ALA A 21 24.74 17.03 -25.32
C ALA A 21 24.42 17.87 -26.56
N THR A 22 23.16 18.28 -26.74
CA THR A 22 22.70 19.06 -27.90
C THR A 22 22.90 20.56 -27.73
N ASN A 23 22.86 21.10 -26.51
CA ASN A 23 23.03 22.54 -26.27
C ASN A 23 24.50 22.92 -26.07
N ARG A 24 25.22 23.15 -27.18
CA ARG A 24 26.62 23.59 -27.19
C ARG A 24 26.84 25.09 -26.91
N SER A 25 25.79 25.92 -26.88
CA SER A 25 25.91 27.38 -26.69
C SER A 25 25.64 27.81 -25.24
N PRO A 26 26.61 28.42 -24.53
CA PRO A 26 26.50 28.78 -23.11
C PRO A 26 25.62 30.01 -22.80
N SER A 27 24.95 30.61 -23.79
CA SER A 27 24.17 31.85 -23.62
C SER A 27 22.70 31.62 -23.22
N GLU A 28 22.21 30.38 -23.22
CA GLU A 28 20.83 30.04 -22.85
C GLU A 28 20.74 29.66 -21.35
N PRO A 29 19.60 29.93 -20.66
CA PRO A 29 19.43 29.71 -19.22
C PRO A 29 19.22 28.22 -18.87
N VAL A 30 20.16 27.35 -19.25
CA VAL A 30 20.14 25.89 -19.00
C VAL A 30 19.89 25.57 -17.52
N GLY A 31 20.51 26.34 -16.62
CA GLY A 31 20.32 26.14 -15.17
C GLY A 31 18.86 26.32 -14.72
N LEU A 32 18.13 27.26 -15.33
CA LEU A 32 16.73 27.53 -15.00
C LEU A 32 15.83 26.39 -15.49
N VAL A 33 16.08 25.86 -16.69
CA VAL A 33 15.33 24.72 -17.24
C VAL A 33 15.53 23.47 -16.37
N MET A 34 16.77 23.18 -15.95
CA MET A 34 17.08 22.06 -15.07
C MET A 34 16.40 22.20 -13.70
N LEU A 35 16.40 23.41 -13.13
CA LEU A 35 15.75 23.69 -11.86
C LEU A 35 14.24 23.47 -11.95
N ILE A 36 13.57 24.02 -12.97
CA ILE A 36 12.13 23.84 -13.19
C ILE A 36 11.80 22.36 -13.34
N TYR A 37 12.57 21.64 -14.14
CA TYR A 37 12.40 20.21 -14.35
C TYR A 37 12.51 19.42 -13.03
N PHE A 38 13.53 19.70 -12.22
CA PHE A 38 13.72 19.06 -10.91
C PHE A 38 12.55 19.36 -9.96
N LEU A 39 12.07 20.60 -9.92
CA LEU A 39 10.94 20.99 -9.08
C LEU A 39 9.65 20.29 -9.51
N VAL A 40 9.35 20.27 -10.81
CA VAL A 40 8.14 19.61 -11.36
C VAL A 40 8.19 18.10 -11.10
N THR A 41 9.32 17.46 -11.37
CA THR A 41 9.46 16.01 -11.16
C THR A 41 9.38 15.64 -9.68
N SER A 42 10.04 16.39 -8.80
CA SER A 42 9.94 16.20 -7.35
C SER A 42 8.49 16.34 -6.89
N PHE A 43 7.80 17.39 -7.35
CA PHE A 43 6.41 17.66 -6.96
C PHE A 43 5.44 16.60 -7.45
N ILE A 44 5.71 15.94 -8.58
CA ILE A 44 4.88 14.84 -9.07
C ILE A 44 5.24 13.52 -8.37
N VAL A 45 6.52 13.14 -8.33
CA VAL A 45 6.95 11.82 -7.86
C VAL A 45 6.80 11.66 -6.35
N MET A 46 7.09 12.70 -5.56
CA MET A 46 7.02 12.61 -4.10
C MET A 46 5.61 12.27 -3.58
N PRO A 47 4.51 12.89 -4.05
CA PRO A 47 3.16 12.48 -3.68
C PRO A 47 2.87 11.01 -3.99
N TRP A 48 3.27 10.51 -5.17
CA TRP A 48 3.06 9.10 -5.52
C TRP A 48 3.80 8.15 -4.58
N VAL A 49 5.05 8.46 -4.24
CA VAL A 49 5.85 7.67 -3.29
C VAL A 49 5.21 7.71 -1.90
N ASN A 50 4.79 8.89 -1.43
CA ASN A 50 4.14 9.04 -0.12
C ASN A 50 2.80 8.28 -0.05
N ILE A 51 1.96 8.39 -1.08
CA ILE A 51 0.69 7.66 -1.18
C ILE A 51 0.95 6.15 -1.19
N TYR A 52 1.95 5.69 -1.95
CA TYR A 52 2.33 4.28 -1.98
C TYR A 52 2.79 3.78 -0.60
N VAL A 53 3.69 4.51 0.06
CA VAL A 53 4.18 4.18 1.41
C VAL A 53 3.04 4.19 2.42
N LEU A 54 2.17 5.19 2.38
CA LEU A 54 1.02 5.30 3.27
C LEU A 54 0.05 4.13 3.06
N ARG A 55 -0.32 3.82 1.81
CA ARG A 55 -1.16 2.66 1.48
C ARG A 55 -0.55 1.35 1.94
N ARG A 56 0.77 1.20 1.79
CA ARG A 56 1.49 0.01 2.27
C ARG A 56 1.44 -0.09 3.79
N ARG A 57 1.70 1.01 4.51
CA ARG A 57 1.63 1.05 5.98
C ARG A 57 0.21 0.74 6.47
N LEU A 58 -0.81 1.36 5.88
CA LEU A 58 -2.21 1.10 6.19
C LEU A 58 -2.57 -0.37 5.96
N ARG A 59 -2.20 -0.94 4.82
CA ARG A 59 -2.46 -2.37 4.54
C ARG A 59 -1.81 -3.27 5.59
N THR A 60 -0.56 -3.00 5.96
CA THR A 60 0.12 -3.80 7.00
C THR A 60 -0.52 -3.62 8.37
N TRP A 61 -1.00 -2.42 8.69
CA TRP A 61 -1.67 -2.12 9.94
C TRP A 61 -3.02 -2.85 10.03
N PHE A 62 -3.87 -2.73 9.01
CA PHE A 62 -5.14 -3.46 8.93
C PHE A 62 -4.95 -4.98 8.98
N ALA A 63 -3.91 -5.50 8.33
CA ALA A 63 -3.61 -6.94 8.39
C ALA A 63 -3.20 -7.40 9.80
N ARG A 64 -2.48 -6.57 10.56
CA ARG A 64 -2.12 -6.86 11.96
C ARG A 64 -3.35 -6.80 12.86
N GLU A 65 -4.16 -5.75 12.73
CA GLU A 65 -5.36 -5.57 13.54
C GLU A 65 -6.38 -6.69 13.28
N LYS A 66 -6.57 -7.07 12.00
CA LYS A 66 -7.38 -8.23 11.61
C LYS A 66 -6.89 -9.50 12.31
N ARG A 67 -5.58 -9.77 12.30
CA ARG A 67 -5.01 -10.94 12.97
C ARG A 67 -5.22 -10.89 14.48
N ARG A 68 -5.08 -9.71 15.11
CA ARG A 68 -5.31 -9.55 16.55
C ARG A 68 -6.76 -9.84 16.92
N CYS A 69 -7.72 -9.26 16.20
CA CYS A 69 -9.14 -9.50 16.42
C CYS A 69 -9.47 -10.99 16.27
N LEU A 70 -9.02 -11.61 15.17
CA LEU A 70 -9.26 -13.04 14.95
C LEU A 70 -8.59 -13.92 16.00
N SER A 71 -7.42 -13.56 16.54
CA SER A 71 -6.78 -14.31 17.64
C SER A 71 -7.52 -14.22 18.97
N GLU A 72 -8.35 -13.21 19.15
CA GLU A 72 -9.23 -13.04 20.33
C GLU A 72 -10.65 -13.56 20.09
N SER A 73 -10.89 -14.22 18.95
CA SER A 73 -12.21 -14.63 18.45
C SER A 73 -13.19 -13.46 18.28
N LYS A 74 -12.69 -12.28 17.88
CA LYS A 74 -13.49 -11.08 17.61
C LYS A 74 -13.54 -10.75 16.12
N CYS A 75 -14.69 -10.24 15.66
CA CYS A 75 -14.88 -9.80 14.29
C CYS A 75 -13.99 -8.58 13.96
N PRO A 76 -13.12 -8.62 12.95
CA PRO A 76 -12.31 -7.46 12.54
C PRO A 76 -13.10 -6.22 12.06
N ALA A 77 -14.38 -6.37 11.72
CA ALA A 77 -15.21 -5.28 11.20
C ALA A 77 -16.06 -4.61 12.28
N CYS A 78 -16.74 -5.39 13.13
CA CYS A 78 -17.65 -4.86 14.16
C CYS A 78 -17.18 -5.12 15.60
N LEU A 79 -16.04 -5.80 15.78
CA LEU A 79 -15.48 -6.21 17.08
C LEU A 79 -16.37 -7.14 17.93
N GLY A 80 -17.49 -7.62 17.38
CA GLY A 80 -18.37 -8.58 18.04
C GLY A 80 -17.70 -9.92 18.32
N ASP A 81 -18.14 -10.59 19.38
CA ASP A 81 -17.65 -11.91 19.77
C ASP A 81 -18.10 -12.98 18.77
N MET A 82 -17.19 -13.89 18.42
CA MET A 82 -17.39 -14.99 17.49
C MET A 82 -17.04 -16.35 18.11
N ARG A 83 -16.80 -16.41 19.43
CA ARG A 83 -16.50 -17.67 20.14
C ARG A 83 -17.67 -18.65 20.05
N GLY A 84 -17.34 -19.93 19.85
CA GLY A 84 -18.31 -21.02 19.85
C GLY A 84 -19.28 -21.03 18.65
N LEU A 85 -19.08 -20.14 17.67
CA LEU A 85 -19.87 -20.16 16.44
C LEU A 85 -19.46 -21.33 15.55
N PRO A 86 -20.43 -21.92 14.80
CA PRO A 86 -20.12 -22.99 13.88
C PRO A 86 -19.17 -22.50 12.77
N VAL A 87 -18.22 -23.36 12.42
CA VAL A 87 -17.38 -23.17 11.24
C VAL A 87 -18.11 -23.79 10.05
N GLU A 88 -18.30 -22.99 9.00
CA GLU A 88 -18.94 -23.42 7.75
C GLU A 88 -18.02 -24.35 6.95
N GLU A 89 -18.56 -25.02 5.91
CA GLU A 89 -17.82 -26.00 5.08
C GLU A 89 -16.55 -25.42 4.42
N ASP A 90 -16.48 -24.11 4.21
CA ASP A 90 -15.35 -23.40 3.61
C ASP A 90 -14.25 -23.01 4.63
N GLY A 91 -14.44 -23.36 5.90
CA GLY A 91 -13.55 -23.04 7.02
C GLY A 91 -13.70 -21.60 7.53
N CYS A 92 -14.76 -20.89 7.17
CA CYS A 92 -15.06 -19.56 7.68
C CYS A 92 -16.04 -19.60 8.85
N VAL A 93 -15.96 -18.59 9.72
CA VAL A 93 -17.00 -18.26 10.70
C VAL A 93 -17.69 -16.98 10.27
N VAL A 94 -19.01 -17.01 10.24
CA VAL A 94 -19.86 -15.87 9.90
C VAL A 94 -20.12 -15.05 11.16
N CYS A 95 -19.92 -13.74 11.08
CA CYS A 95 -20.21 -12.82 12.17
C CYS A 95 -21.72 -12.82 12.47
N PRO A 96 -22.13 -12.97 13.74
CA PRO A 96 -23.54 -13.09 14.10
C PRO A 96 -24.26 -11.73 14.08
N ASN A 97 -23.52 -10.62 13.99
CA ASN A 97 -24.11 -9.30 13.89
C ASN A 97 -24.73 -9.10 12.48
N PRO A 98 -26.06 -8.92 12.39
CA PRO A 98 -26.77 -8.81 11.11
C PRO A 98 -26.38 -7.57 10.30
N GLU A 99 -25.91 -6.50 10.96
CA GLU A 99 -25.43 -5.29 10.28
C GLU A 99 -24.02 -5.48 9.69
N CYS A 100 -23.28 -6.49 10.17
CA CYS A 100 -21.93 -6.79 9.72
C CYS A 100 -21.90 -7.87 8.64
N GLY A 101 -22.47 -9.05 8.95
CA GLY A 101 -22.50 -10.21 8.03
C GLY A 101 -21.14 -10.71 7.53
N GLY A 102 -20.03 -10.24 8.11
CA GLY A 102 -18.68 -10.56 7.63
C GLY A 102 -18.29 -12.02 7.92
N ALA A 103 -17.65 -12.69 6.96
CA ALA A 103 -17.14 -14.05 7.11
C ALA A 103 -15.61 -14.07 7.18
N TRP A 104 -15.05 -14.82 8.13
CA TRP A 104 -13.61 -14.84 8.39
C TRP A 104 -13.08 -16.26 8.59
N LYS A 105 -11.98 -16.59 7.91
CA LYS A 105 -11.23 -17.81 8.20
C LYS A 105 -10.53 -17.69 9.55
N LEU A 106 -10.93 -18.51 10.51
CA LEU A 106 -10.19 -18.70 11.74
C LEU A 106 -8.99 -19.60 11.44
N THR A 107 -7.80 -19.21 11.90
CA THR A 107 -6.67 -20.15 11.94
C THR A 107 -6.95 -21.19 13.02
N GLU A 108 -6.60 -22.46 12.80
CA GLU A 108 -6.87 -23.61 13.71
C GLU A 108 -6.61 -23.33 15.20
N ARG A 109 -5.64 -22.46 15.53
CA ARG A 109 -5.34 -22.05 16.92
C ARG A 109 -6.49 -21.35 17.65
N VAL A 110 -7.48 -20.82 16.95
CA VAL A 110 -8.56 -20.00 17.51
C VAL A 110 -9.92 -20.71 17.43
N ALA A 111 -10.00 -21.81 16.69
CA ALA A 111 -11.21 -22.62 16.55
C ALA A 111 -11.42 -23.59 17.72
N GLN A 112 -10.50 -23.62 18.70
CA GLN A 112 -10.66 -24.42 19.91
C GLN A 112 -11.45 -23.62 20.97
N PRO A 113 -12.46 -24.24 21.60
CA PRO A 113 -13.31 -23.61 22.61
C PRO A 113 -12.54 -23.18 23.87
#